data_AF-A0A6L7X1J8-F1
#
_entry.id   AF-A0A6L7X1J8-F1
#
_cell.length_a   1.000
_cell.length_b   1.000
_cell.length_c   1.000
_cell.angle_alpha   90.00
_cell.angle_beta   90.00
_cell.angle_gamma   90.00
#
_symmetry.space_group_name_H-M   'P 1'
#
loop_
_entity.id
_entity.type
_entity.pdbx_description
1 polymer ?
#
loop_
_entity_poly.entity_id
_entity_poly.type
_entity_poly.pdbx_seq_one_letter_code
_entity_poly.pdbx_strand_id
1 'polypeptide(L)' 'MQRVVASGQPLLTHNYVLIETVALLQRRLGMPSARAFLSDAQNFTVHWVTPDDHAEAAALFEQHNRRGLSLVD' A
#
# COMPACT_ATOMS: atom_id res chain seq x y z
N MET A 1 -4.40 -10.75 9.46
CA MET A 1 -4.04 -9.45 10.08
C MET A 1 -3.97 -9.47 11.59
N GLN A 2 -4.92 -10.09 12.32
CA GLN A 2 -4.96 -10.06 13.79
C GLN A 2 -3.64 -10.47 14.50
N ARG A 3 -2.85 -11.41 13.97
CA ARG A 3 -1.56 -11.81 14.58
C ARG A 3 -0.43 -10.79 14.46
N VAL A 4 -0.40 -9.97 13.41
CA VAL A 4 0.64 -8.95 13.21
C VAL A 4 0.26 -7.67 13.95
N VAL A 5 -1.03 -7.34 14.00
CA VAL A 5 -1.54 -6.21 14.82
C VAL A 5 -1.34 -6.48 16.31
N ALA A 6 -1.47 -7.73 16.76
CA ALA A 6 -1.34 -8.11 18.16
C ALA A 6 0.08 -8.00 18.74
N SER A 7 1.11 -7.79 17.92
CA SER A 7 2.50 -7.65 18.40
C SER A 7 2.78 -6.27 19.01
N GLY A 8 1.87 -5.30 18.85
CA GLY A 8 2.05 -3.93 19.31
C GLY A 8 3.10 -3.14 18.53
N GLN A 9 3.69 -3.71 17.47
CA GLN A 9 4.65 -3.01 16.62
C GLN A 9 3.91 -2.08 15.64
N PRO A 10 4.50 -0.92 15.33
CA PRO A 10 3.93 -0.02 14.34
C PRO A 10 3.87 -0.70 12.97
N LEU A 11 2.72 -0.59 12.31
CA LEU A 11 2.54 -1.08 10.95
C LEU A 11 3.04 -0.02 9.99
N LEU A 12 4.13 -0.32 9.26
CA LEU A 12 4.69 0.54 8.22
C LEU A 12 4.11 0.15 6.85
N THR A 13 3.72 1.16 6.08
CA THR A 13 3.31 1.03 4.67
C THR A 13 3.72 2.28 3.89
N HIS A 14 3.42 2.35 2.61
CA HIS A 14 3.53 3.56 1.80
C HIS A 14 2.24 3.90 1.07
N ASN A 15 2.11 5.14 0.62
CA ASN A 15 0.88 5.66 0.03
C ASN A 15 0.44 4.93 -1.26
N TYR A 16 1.35 4.27 -1.99
CA TYR A 16 0.96 3.49 -3.18
C TYR A 16 0.17 2.23 -2.81
N VAL A 17 0.63 1.46 -1.81
CA VAL A 17 -0.11 0.30 -1.28
C VAL A 17 -1.47 0.72 -0.76
N LEU A 18 -1.57 1.86 -0.06
CA LEU A 18 -2.84 2.36 0.44
C LEU A 18 -3.83 2.66 -0.69
N ILE A 19 -3.40 3.39 -1.71
CA ILE A 19 -4.25 3.77 -2.84
C ILE A 19 -4.71 2.53 -3.61
N GLU A 20 -3.80 1.60 -3.91
CA GLU A 20 -4.13 0.36 -4.61
C GLU A 20 -5.12 -0.48 -3.79
N THR A 21 -4.89 -0.61 -2.48
CA THR A 21 -5.78 -1.36 -1.59
C THR A 21 -7.17 -0.73 -1.55
N VAL A 22 -7.27 0.60 -1.44
CA VAL A 22 -8.55 1.32 -1.44
C VAL A 22 -9.30 1.11 -2.76
N ALA A 23 -8.61 1.26 -3.89
CA ALA A 23 -9.20 1.06 -5.21
C ALA A 23 -9.70 -0.39 -5.38
N LEU A 24 -8.91 -1.37 -4.92
CA LEU A 24 -9.26 -2.78 -4.97
C LEU A 24 -10.47 -3.12 -4.09
N LEU A 25 -10.48 -2.64 -2.84
CA LEU A 25 -11.59 -2.84 -1.90
C LEU A 25 -12.86 -2.17 -2.42
N GLN A 26 -12.77 -0.92 -2.89
CA GLN A 26 -13.90 -0.22 -3.46
C GLN A 26 -14.49 -0.99 -4.66
N ARG A 27 -13.64 -1.47 -5.57
CA ARG A 27 -14.07 -2.22 -6.76
C ARG A 27 -14.70 -3.57 -6.41
N ARG A 28 -14.14 -4.31 -5.44
CA ARG A 28 -14.54 -5.69 -5.16
C ARG A 28 -15.62 -5.83 -4.09
N LEU A 29 -15.60 -4.94 -3.10
CA LEU A 29 -16.43 -5.03 -1.89
C LEU A 29 -17.27 -3.78 -1.65
N GLY A 30 -17.11 -2.75 -2.49
CA GLY A 30 -17.88 -1.51 -2.43
C GLY A 30 -17.28 -0.45 -1.52
N MET A 31 -17.88 0.74 -1.57
CA MET A 31 -17.44 1.92 -0.85
C MET A 31 -17.35 1.74 0.68
N PRO A 32 -18.28 1.02 1.37
CA PRO A 32 -18.18 0.85 2.82
C PRO A 32 -16.89 0.16 3.27
N SER A 33 -16.45 -0.88 2.56
CA SER A 33 -15.21 -1.60 2.87
C SER A 33 -13.97 -0.73 2.66
N ALA A 34 -13.94 0.07 1.59
CA ALA A 34 -12.86 1.01 1.35
C ALA A 34 -12.76 2.09 2.45
N ARG A 35 -13.90 2.60 2.92
CA ARG A 35 -13.95 3.59 4.02
C ARG A 35 -13.51 2.99 5.35
N ALA A 36 -13.93 1.77 5.66
CA ALA A 36 -13.52 1.07 6.88
C ALA A 36 -11.99 0.89 6.90
N PHE A 37 -11.41 0.42 5.78
CA PHE A 37 -9.96 0.30 5.64
C PHE A 37 -9.23 1.64 5.80
N LEU A 38 -9.72 2.72 5.20
CA LEU A 38 -9.11 4.05 5.36
C LEU A 38 -9.13 4.53 6.82
N SER A 39 -10.19 4.21 7.57
CA SER A 39 -10.27 4.51 9.00
C SER A 39 -9.22 3.72 9.78
N ASP A 40 -9.07 2.42 9.48
CA ASP A 40 -8.07 1.56 10.14
C ASP A 40 -6.63 2.01 9.81
N ALA A 41 -6.40 2.42 8.57
CA ALA A 41 -5.09 2.86 8.07
C ALA A 41 -4.56 4.13 8.76
N GLN A 42 -5.40 4.89 9.48
CA GLN A 42 -4.95 6.01 10.32
C GLN A 42 -3.98 5.59 11.43
N ASN A 43 -3.99 4.30 11.79
CA ASN A 43 -3.08 3.74 12.80
C ASN A 43 -1.75 3.26 12.20
N PHE A 44 -1.56 3.40 10.89
CA PHE A 44 -0.33 2.97 10.21
C PHE A 44 0.66 4.13 10.17
N THR A 45 1.94 3.81 10.25
CA THR A 45 2.99 4.74 9.81
C THR A 45 3.06 4.67 8.29
N VAL A 46 2.81 5.79 7.63
CA VAL A 46 2.78 5.87 6.17
C VAL A 46 4.00 6.64 5.69
N HIS A 47 4.87 5.94 4.96
CA HIS A 47 5.89 6.58 4.14
C HIS A 47 5.22 7.21 2.92
N TRP A 48 5.37 8.52 2.77
CA TRP A 48 4.91 9.22 1.58
C TRP A 48 6.01 9.16 0.54
N VAL A 49 5.78 8.37 -0.51
CA VAL A 49 6.70 8.22 -1.65
C VAL A 49 7.02 9.61 -2.20
N THR A 50 8.30 9.96 -2.13
CA THR A 50 8.86 11.19 -2.66
C THR A 50 9.10 11.06 -4.17
N PRO A 51 9.40 12.16 -4.87
CA PRO A 51 9.80 12.08 -6.28
C PRO A 51 11.02 11.18 -6.50
N ASP A 52 11.99 11.18 -5.58
CA ASP A 52 13.21 10.38 -5.68
C ASP A 52 12.89 8.88 -5.47
N ASP A 53 12.08 8.54 -4.45
CA ASP A 53 11.62 7.17 -4.22
C ASP A 53 10.88 6.62 -5.47
N HIS A 54 10.04 7.45 -6.08
CA HIS A 54 9.31 7.07 -7.29
C HIS A 54 10.23 6.82 -8.47
N ALA A 55 11.21 7.71 -8.69
CA ALA A 55 12.16 7.58 -9.79
C ALA A 55 13.01 6.31 -9.65
N GLU A 56 13.47 6.02 -8.42
CA GLU A 56 14.21 4.79 -8.13
C GLU A 56 13.35 3.55 -8.34
N ALA A 57 12.12 3.53 -7.81
CA ALA A 57 11.19 2.42 -8.00
C ALA A 57 10.85 2.18 -9.47
N ALA A 58 10.64 3.25 -10.26
CA ALA A 58 10.38 3.15 -11.70
C ALA A 58 11.57 2.55 -12.45
N ALA A 59 12.80 2.99 -12.14
CA ALA A 59 14.01 2.44 -12.75
C ALA A 59 14.20 0.95 -12.40
N LEU A 60 13.97 0.56 -11.15
CA LEU A 60 14.03 -0.83 -10.70
C LEU A 60 12.96 -1.69 -11.37
N PHE A 61 11.74 -1.17 -11.51
CA PHE A 61 10.63 -1.83 -12.18
C PHE A 61 10.98 -2.16 -13.64
N GLU A 62 11.51 -1.17 -14.37
CA GLU A 62 11.97 -1.34 -15.75
C GLU A 62 13.13 -2.34 -15.87
N GLN A 63 14.10 -2.27 -14.95
CA GLN A 63 15.27 -3.15 -14.97
C GLN A 63 14.90 -4.61 -14.72
N HIS A 64 14.00 -4.87 -13.77
CA HIS A 64 13.63 -6.22 -13.39
C HIS A 64 12.69 -6.85 -14.41
N ASN A 65 11.73 -6.09 -14.96
CA ASN A 65 10.77 -6.51 -16.01
C ASN A 65 10.26 -7.96 -15.83
N ARG A 66 9.90 -8.32 -14.59
CA ARG A 66 9.44 -9.67 -14.25
C ARG A 66 7.92 -9.72 -14.33
N ARG A 67 7.38 -10.82 -14.87
CA ARG A 67 5.93 -11.06 -14.84
C ARG A 67 5.42 -11.04 -13.41
N GLY A 68 4.40 -10.22 -13.17
CA GLY A 68 3.71 -10.13 -11.88
C GLY A 68 4.35 -9.18 -10.87
N LEU A 69 5.44 -8.48 -11.23
CA LEU A 69 5.90 -7.33 -10.46
C LEU A 69 5.00 -6.13 -10.82
N SER A 70 4.58 -5.37 -9.82
CA SER A 70 3.89 -4.08 -9.98
C SER A 70 4.84 -2.95 -9.57
N LEU A 71 4.52 -1.71 -9.96
CA LEU A 71 5.26 -0.53 -9.46
C LEU A 71 5.00 -0.27 -7.96
N VAL A 72 4.01 -0.94 -7.38
CA VAL A 72 3.69 -0.84 -5.95
C VAL A 72 4.63 -1.73 -5.11
N ASP A 73 5.19 -2.79 -5.70
CA ASP A 73 6.12 -3.73 -5.06
C ASP A 73 7.56 -3.18 -4.99
#